data_AF-A0A540L770-F1
#
_entry.id   AF-A0A540L770-F1
#
_cell.length_a   1.000
_cell.length_b   1.000
_cell.length_c   1.000
_cell.angle_alpha   90.00
_cell.angle_beta   90.00
_cell.angle_gamma   90.00
#
_symmetry.space_group_name_H-M   'P 1'
#
loop_
_entity.id
_entity.type
_entity.pdbx_description
1 polymer ?
#
loop_
_entity_poly.entity_id
_entity_poly.type
_entity_poly.pdbx_seq_one_letter_code
_entity_poly.pdbx_strand_id
1 'polypeptide(L)'
;MESRLDEFLQRTRESDLGELLTYTQLVLVNSLQSKTIRVEETLTAELAALQEEIADQPIAMIAKGLSETGEMNREVEEALDEHGKAMVRVMEKVDQLRLNTLKELVKILTPLQAIDFLVASKKLHLCVHNSVLLTIL
;
A
#
# COMPACT_ATOMS: atom_id res chain seq x y z
N MET A 1 -1.74 9.04 -15.55
CA MET A 1 -1.69 7.82 -14.73
C MET A 1 -2.68 6.80 -15.26
N GLU A 2 -3.97 7.16 -15.33
CA GLU A 2 -5.08 6.30 -15.80
C GLU A 2 -4.84 5.74 -17.21
N SER A 3 -4.44 6.56 -18.19
CA SER A 3 -4.22 6.10 -19.57
C SER A 3 -3.17 4.99 -19.75
N ARG A 4 -2.09 5.00 -18.96
CA ARG A 4 -1.04 3.96 -19.00
C ARG A 4 -1.45 2.69 -18.26
N LEU A 5 -2.21 2.85 -17.18
CA LEU A 5 -2.79 1.74 -16.45
C LEU A 5 -3.85 1.04 -17.32
N ASP A 6 -4.70 1.80 -18.01
CA ASP A 6 -5.69 1.29 -18.94
C ASP A 6 -5.04 0.54 -20.11
N GLU A 7 -3.98 1.08 -20.71
CA GLU A 7 -3.21 0.39 -21.76
C GLU A 7 -2.59 -0.92 -21.23
N PHE A 8 -2.07 -0.92 -20.01
CA PHE A 8 -1.53 -2.13 -19.37
C PHE A 8 -2.60 -3.19 -19.13
N LEU A 9 -3.76 -2.80 -18.60
CA LEU A 9 -4.88 -3.70 -18.37
C LEU A 9 -5.44 -4.25 -19.69
N GLN A 10 -5.50 -3.43 -20.74
CA GLN A 10 -5.96 -3.86 -22.06
C GLN A 10 -5.00 -4.88 -22.70
N ARG A 11 -3.68 -4.64 -22.65
CA ARG A 11 -2.68 -5.62 -23.08
C ARG A 11 -2.69 -6.91 -22.26
N THR A 12 -2.98 -6.82 -20.98
CA THR A 12 -3.08 -7.99 -20.09
C THR A 12 -4.34 -8.81 -20.37
N ARG A 13 -5.38 -8.22 -20.95
CA ARG A 13 -6.58 -8.95 -21.44
C ARG A 13 -6.37 -9.59 -22.81
N GLU A 14 -5.48 -9.02 -23.63
CA GLU A 14 -5.11 -9.54 -24.96
C GLU A 14 -4.02 -10.61 -24.90
N SER A 15 -3.14 -10.55 -23.91
CA SER A 15 -2.22 -11.63 -23.58
C SER A 15 -2.92 -12.60 -22.64
N ASP A 16 -3.33 -13.74 -23.18
CA ASP A 16 -3.91 -14.85 -22.42
C ASP A 16 -3.04 -15.09 -21.17
N LEU A 17 -3.59 -14.79 -20.00
CA LEU A 17 -2.90 -14.73 -18.71
C LEU A 17 -2.61 -16.16 -18.22
N GLY A 18 -1.87 -16.94 -19.00
CA GLY A 18 -1.65 -18.35 -18.76
C GLY A 18 -2.96 -19.13 -18.59
N GLU A 19 -2.87 -20.34 -18.05
CA GLU A 19 -4.04 -21.16 -17.73
C GLU A 19 -5.00 -20.39 -16.81
N LEU A 20 -6.26 -20.24 -17.24
CA LEU A 20 -7.33 -19.66 -16.44
C LEU A 20 -7.41 -20.30 -15.06
N LEU A 21 -7.77 -19.50 -14.05
CA LEU A 21 -8.00 -20.02 -12.70
C LEU A 21 -9.13 -21.06 -12.71
N THR A 22 -8.89 -22.20 -12.08
CA THR A 22 -9.95 -23.18 -11.83
C THR A 22 -10.98 -22.62 -10.85
N TYR A 23 -12.19 -23.20 -10.85
CA TYR A 23 -13.24 -22.80 -9.89
C TYR A 23 -12.76 -22.84 -8.43
N THR A 24 -12.03 -23.89 -8.05
CA THR A 24 -11.47 -24.03 -6.70
C THR A 24 -10.48 -22.92 -6.38
N GLN A 25 -9.57 -22.62 -7.32
CA GLN A 25 -8.62 -21.53 -7.15
C GLN A 25 -9.33 -20.17 -7.01
N LEU A 26 -10.37 -19.92 -7.81
CA LEU A 26 -11.14 -18.69 -7.74
C LEU A 26 -11.82 -18.51 -6.37
N VAL A 27 -12.41 -19.58 -5.81
CA VAL A 27 -13.02 -19.53 -4.46
C VAL A 27 -11.95 -19.23 -3.40
N LEU A 28 -10.78 -19.85 -3.49
CA LEU A 28 -9.67 -19.61 -2.56
C LEU A 28 -9.12 -18.18 -2.68
N VAL A 29 -8.94 -17.68 -3.90
CA VAL A 29 -8.51 -16.30 -4.19
C VAL A 29 -9.52 -15.30 -3.62
N ASN A 30 -10.82 -15.51 -3.84
CA ASN A 30 -11.86 -14.64 -3.31
C ASN A 30 -11.89 -14.64 -1.76
N SER A 31 -11.68 -15.80 -1.14
CA SER A 31 -11.56 -15.90 0.31
C SER A 31 -10.33 -15.16 0.83
N LEU A 32 -9.18 -15.29 0.15
CA LEU A 32 -7.95 -14.57 0.47
C LEU A 32 -8.15 -13.06 0.35
N GLN A 33 -8.71 -12.59 -0.76
CA GLN A 33 -9.01 -11.18 -0.99
C GLN A 33 -9.93 -10.62 0.10
N SER A 34 -11.02 -11.32 0.43
CA SER A 34 -11.95 -10.88 1.47
C SER A 34 -11.28 -10.74 2.85
N LYS A 35 -10.30 -11.60 3.16
CA LYS A 35 -9.51 -11.50 4.39
C LYS A 35 -8.54 -10.32 4.33
N THR A 36 -7.83 -10.16 3.22
CA THR A 36 -6.89 -9.04 3.02
C THR A 36 -7.60 -7.70 3.16
N ILE A 37 -8.76 -7.52 2.51
CA ILE A 37 -9.54 -6.27 2.59
C ILE A 37 -9.89 -5.91 4.04
N ARG A 38 -10.34 -6.86 4.85
CA ARG A 38 -10.68 -6.60 6.27
C ARG A 38 -9.48 -6.11 7.08
N VAL A 39 -8.29 -6.66 6.80
CA VAL A 39 -7.06 -6.22 7.47
C VAL A 39 -6.63 -4.85 6.94
N GLU A 40 -6.75 -4.61 5.63
CA GLU A 40 -6.49 -3.29 5.02
C GLU A 40 -7.40 -2.21 5.60
N GLU A 41 -8.70 -2.47 5.78
CA GLU A 41 -9.66 -1.56 6.42
C GLU A 41 -9.22 -1.22 7.85
N THR A 42 -8.78 -2.24 8.60
CA THR A 42 -8.29 -2.05 9.98
C THR A 42 -7.02 -1.19 10.02
N LEU A 43 -6.04 -1.48 9.16
CA LEU A 43 -4.79 -0.71 9.08
C LEU A 43 -5.02 0.72 8.56
N THR A 44 -5.99 0.90 7.66
CA THR A 44 -6.39 2.22 7.17
C THR A 44 -7.02 3.05 8.29
N ALA A 45 -7.89 2.44 9.11
CA ALA A 45 -8.46 3.11 10.27
C ALA A 45 -7.38 3.46 11.32
N GLU A 46 -6.41 2.56 11.57
CA GLU A 46 -5.28 2.82 12.46
C GLU A 46 -4.43 4.00 11.95
N LEU A 47 -4.13 4.04 10.65
CA LEU A 47 -3.39 5.14 10.04
C LEU A 47 -4.16 6.46 10.08
N ALA A 48 -5.46 6.43 9.82
CA ALA A 48 -6.32 7.62 9.86
C ALA A 48 -6.41 8.20 11.26
N ALA A 49 -6.55 7.37 12.30
CA ALA A 49 -6.56 7.82 13.69
C ALA A 49 -5.25 8.50 14.08
N LEU A 50 -4.10 7.97 13.63
CA LEU A 50 -2.80 8.62 13.82
C LEU A 50 -2.76 9.98 13.10
N GLN A 51 -3.23 10.06 11.85
CA GLN A 51 -3.27 11.33 11.12
C GLN A 51 -4.19 12.38 11.77
N GLU A 52 -5.33 11.96 12.32
CA GLU A 52 -6.26 12.82 13.08
C GLU A 52 -5.61 13.34 14.37
N GLU A 53 -4.87 12.50 15.10
CA GLU A 53 -4.18 12.89 16.33
C GLU A 53 -3.17 14.05 16.10
N ILE A 54 -2.41 14.03 15.00
CA ILE A 54 -1.51 15.17 14.67
C ILE A 54 -2.33 16.43 14.39
N ALA A 55 -3.44 16.30 13.65
CA ALA A 55 -4.26 17.42 13.22
C ALA A 55 -4.97 18.11 14.42
N ASP A 56 -5.35 17.33 15.43
CA ASP A 56 -6.07 17.81 16.61
C ASP A 56 -5.16 18.28 17.76
N GLN A 57 -3.87 17.93 17.74
CA GLN A 57 -2.96 18.27 18.84
C GLN A 57 -2.38 19.69 18.76
N PRO A 58 -1.96 20.25 19.93
CA PRO A 58 -1.23 21.52 20.00
C PRO A 58 0.00 21.60 19.09
N ILE A 59 0.57 20.47 18.66
CA ILE A 59 1.72 20.38 17.74
C ILE A 59 1.46 21.12 16.42
N ALA A 60 0.28 20.99 15.82
CA ALA A 60 -0.05 21.71 14.59
C ALA A 60 -0.14 23.24 14.82
N MET A 61 -0.67 23.66 15.97
CA MET A 61 -0.75 25.07 16.36
C MET A 61 0.60 25.64 16.81
N ILE A 62 1.42 24.84 17.50
CA ILE A 62 2.75 25.19 17.98
C ILE A 62 3.71 25.28 16.79
N ALA A 63 3.70 24.34 15.84
CA ALA A 63 4.49 24.47 14.59
C ALA A 63 4.12 25.73 13.80
N LYS A 64 2.83 26.08 13.75
CA LYS A 64 2.35 27.31 13.11
C LYS A 64 2.78 28.59 13.85
N GLY A 65 2.82 28.58 15.18
CA GLY A 65 3.27 29.72 16.01
C GLY A 65 4.80 29.83 16.15
N LEU A 66 5.53 28.70 16.10
CA LEU A 66 6.99 28.64 16.13
C LEU A 66 7.62 29.18 14.85
N SER A 67 6.87 29.21 13.74
CA SER A 67 7.27 29.93 12.53
C SER A 67 7.59 31.42 12.79
N GLU A 68 7.11 32.02 13.88
CA GLU A 68 7.38 33.42 14.23
C GLU A 68 8.62 33.59 15.14
N THR A 69 9.10 32.53 15.81
CA THR A 69 10.22 32.60 16.78
C THR A 69 11.42 31.69 16.44
N GLY A 70 11.26 30.72 15.53
CA GLY A 70 12.35 29.89 14.99
C GLY A 70 12.87 28.75 15.89
N GLU A 71 12.48 28.67 17.16
CA GLU A 71 12.96 27.65 18.10
C GLU A 71 11.90 26.58 18.38
N MET A 72 11.96 25.44 17.70
CA MET A 72 11.08 24.30 18.02
C MET A 72 11.37 23.76 19.42
N ASN A 73 10.35 23.70 20.27
CA ASN A 73 10.46 23.10 21.59
C ASN A 73 10.86 21.61 21.42
N ARG A 74 11.91 21.17 22.12
CA ARG A 74 12.41 19.79 22.11
C ARG A 74 11.32 18.75 22.41
N GLU A 75 10.35 19.12 23.26
CA GLU A 75 9.18 18.28 23.58
C GLU A 75 8.27 18.05 22.36
N VAL A 76 8.15 19.04 21.47
CA VAL A 76 7.36 18.92 20.22
C VAL A 76 8.10 18.06 19.20
N GLU A 77 9.42 18.18 19.11
CA GLU A 77 10.25 17.35 18.24
C GLU A 77 10.17 15.86 18.65
N GLU A 78 10.26 15.58 19.94
CA GLU A 78 10.15 14.22 20.48
C GLU A 78 8.76 13.62 20.21
N ALA A 79 7.68 14.38 20.42
CA ALA A 79 6.33 13.95 20.11
C ALA A 79 6.12 13.66 18.61
N LEU A 80 6.68 14.49 17.72
CA LEU A 80 6.63 14.27 16.27
C LEU A 80 7.42 13.04 15.83
N ASP A 81 8.58 12.78 16.44
CA ASP A 81 9.38 11.59 16.17
C ASP A 81 8.67 10.31 16.65
N GLU A 82 8.07 10.33 17.84
CA GLU A 82 7.25 9.22 18.34
C GLU A 82 6.05 8.94 17.43
N HIS A 83 5.39 9.99 16.96
CA HIS A 83 4.28 9.89 16.03
C HIS A 83 4.72 9.32 14.68
N GLY A 84 5.81 9.83 14.11
CA GLY A 84 6.41 9.31 12.87
C GLY A 84 6.75 7.83 12.99
N LYS A 85 7.34 7.40 14.12
CA LYS A 85 7.59 5.99 14.41
C LYS A 85 6.30 5.17 14.47
N ALA A 86 5.21 5.71 14.98
CA ALA A 86 3.91 5.03 14.99
C ALA A 86 3.38 4.79 13.57
N MET A 87 3.45 5.81 12.70
CA MET A 87 3.07 5.66 11.29
C MET A 87 3.94 4.65 10.55
N VAL A 88 5.26 4.65 10.80
CA VAL A 88 6.20 3.66 10.22
C VAL A 88 5.80 2.24 10.62
N ARG A 89 5.45 2.00 11.89
CA ARG A 89 4.99 0.68 12.35
C ARG A 89 3.72 0.23 11.63
N VAL A 90 2.79 1.13 11.31
CA VAL A 90 1.59 0.80 10.51
C VAL A 90 1.99 0.43 9.07
N MET A 91 2.93 1.17 8.46
CA MET A 91 3.44 0.85 7.13
C MET A 91 4.14 -0.51 7.08
N GLU A 92 4.92 -0.87 8.11
CA GLU A 92 5.54 -2.20 8.23
C GLU A 92 4.48 -3.31 8.28
N LYS A 93 3.37 -3.11 9.02
CA LYS A 93 2.24 -4.05 9.03
C LYS A 93 1.59 -4.18 7.65
N VAL A 94 1.45 -3.07 6.91
CA VAL A 94 0.92 -3.07 5.53
C VAL A 94 1.83 -3.87 4.60
N ASP A 95 3.14 -3.66 4.66
CA ASP A 95 4.09 -4.40 3.83
C ASP A 95 4.11 -5.90 4.19
N GLN A 96 4.00 -6.24 5.47
CA GLN A 96 3.84 -7.62 5.90
C GLN A 96 2.53 -8.24 5.39
N LEU A 97 1.42 -7.50 5.37
CA LEU A 97 0.15 -7.95 4.80
C LEU A 97 0.27 -8.21 3.30
N ARG A 98 0.93 -7.31 2.56
CA ARG A 98 1.20 -7.48 1.12
C ARG A 98 2.02 -8.73 0.84
N LEU A 99 3.11 -8.94 1.60
CA LEU A 99 3.97 -10.11 1.44
C LEU A 99 3.23 -11.42 1.77
N ASN A 100 2.45 -11.43 2.85
CA ASN A 100 1.65 -12.59 3.24
C ASN A 100 0.57 -12.90 2.20
N THR A 101 -0.12 -11.88 1.69
CA THR A 101 -1.13 -12.06 0.64
C THR A 101 -0.50 -12.65 -0.63
N LEU A 102 0.65 -12.13 -1.05
CA LEU A 102 1.40 -12.66 -2.19
C LEU A 102 1.81 -14.13 -1.97
N LYS A 103 2.33 -14.45 -0.78
CA LYS A 103 2.74 -15.81 -0.42
C LYS A 103 1.57 -16.78 -0.46
N GLU A 104 0.42 -16.42 0.10
CA GLU A 104 -0.77 -17.29 0.07
C GLU A 104 -1.34 -17.42 -1.34
N LEU A 105 -1.33 -16.34 -2.14
CA LEU A 105 -1.76 -16.39 -3.53
C LEU A 105 -0.91 -17.37 -4.36
N VAL A 106 0.42 -17.30 -4.24
CA VAL A 106 1.32 -18.23 -4.95
C VAL A 106 1.10 -19.69 -4.55
N LYS A 107 0.64 -19.97 -3.32
CA LYS A 107 0.28 -21.34 -2.92
C LYS A 107 -1.02 -21.86 -3.54
N ILE A 108 -1.92 -20.96 -3.95
CA ILE A 108 -3.19 -21.33 -4.60
C ILE A 108 -2.96 -21.64 -6.08
N LEU A 109 -2.01 -20.95 -6.71
CA LEU A 109 -1.71 -21.06 -8.14
C LEU A 109 -0.88 -22.30 -8.47
N THR A 110 -0.98 -22.78 -9.71
CA THR A 110 0.02 -23.71 -10.25
C THR A 110 1.36 -22.99 -10.45
N PRO A 111 2.49 -23.70 -10.54
CA PRO A 111 3.79 -23.05 -10.76
C PRO A 111 3.83 -22.15 -11.99
N LEU A 112 3.17 -22.54 -13.08
CA LEU A 112 3.10 -21.75 -14.31
C LEU A 112 2.26 -20.47 -14.11
N GLN A 113 1.06 -20.60 -13.55
CA GLN A 113 0.19 -19.45 -13.20
C GLN A 113 0.90 -18.47 -12.25
N ALA A 114 1.66 -18.97 -11.28
CA ALA A 114 2.42 -18.14 -10.35
C ALA A 114 3.52 -17.33 -11.07
N ILE A 115 4.24 -17.94 -12.02
CA ILE A 115 5.24 -17.23 -12.84
C ILE A 115 4.56 -16.13 -13.66
N ASP A 116 3.48 -16.45 -14.36
CA ASP A 116 2.74 -15.48 -15.19
C ASP A 116 2.22 -14.31 -14.35
N PHE A 117 1.65 -14.62 -13.18
CA PHE A 117 1.21 -13.62 -12.20
C PHE A 117 2.37 -12.73 -11.72
N LEU A 118 3.53 -13.30 -11.38
CA LEU A 118 4.69 -12.54 -10.89
C LEU A 118 5.27 -11.63 -11.98
N VAL A 119 5.32 -12.11 -13.23
CA VAL A 119 5.75 -11.32 -14.39
C VAL A 119 4.80 -10.14 -14.62
N ALA A 120 3.48 -10.40 -14.63
CA ALA A 120 2.47 -9.35 -14.76
C ALA A 120 2.56 -8.34 -13.61
N SER A 121 2.72 -8.82 -12.38
CA SER A 121 2.87 -7.98 -11.18
C SER A 121 4.11 -7.08 -11.27
N LYS A 122 5.25 -7.59 -11.74
CA LYS A 122 6.46 -6.77 -11.91
C LYS A 122 6.30 -5.72 -12.99
N LYS A 123 5.65 -6.06 -14.10
CA LYS A 123 5.33 -5.11 -15.18
C LYS A 123 4.41 -4.00 -14.66
N LEU A 124 3.36 -4.36 -13.91
CA LEU A 124 2.45 -3.39 -13.27
C LEU A 124 3.21 -2.47 -12.31
N HIS A 125 4.05 -3.04 -11.44
CA HIS A 125 4.86 -2.27 -10.49
C HIS A 125 5.76 -1.24 -11.20
N LEU A 126 6.42 -1.61 -12.30
CA LEU A 126 7.21 -0.68 -13.10
C LEU A 126 6.35 0.40 -13.76
N CYS A 127 5.16 0.05 -14.24
CA CYS A 127 4.22 1.01 -14.82
C CYS A 127 3.81 2.07 -13.79
N VAL A 128 3.49 1.65 -12.57
CA VAL A 128 3.10 2.55 -11.47
C VAL A 128 4.30 3.36 -10.97
N HIS A 129 5.42 2.70 -10.65
CA HIS A 129 6.64 3.34 -10.13
C HIS A 129 7.20 4.40 -11.10
N ASN A 130 7.32 4.06 -12.39
CA ASN A 130 7.80 5.01 -13.41
C ASN A 130 6.79 6.13 -13.70
N SER A 131 5.56 6.05 -13.17
CA SER A 131 4.58 7.14 -13.26
C SER A 131 4.65 8.08 -12.05
N VAL A 132 5.01 7.59 -10.86
CA VAL A 132 5.18 8.41 -9.64
C VAL A 132 6.44 9.30 -9.72
N LEU A 133 7.49 8.86 -10.43
CA LEU A 133 8.73 9.65 -10.59
C LEU A 133 8.52 10.99 -11.32
N LEU A 134 7.40 11.17 -12.04
CA LEU A 134 7.06 12.43 -12.74
C LEU A 134 6.06 13.30 -11.96
N THR A 135 5.61 12.89 -10.77
CA THR A 135 4.68 13.68 -9.93
C THR A 135 5.39 14.36 -8.76
N ILE A 136 6.70 14.08 -8.58
CA ILE A 136 7.56 14.68 -7.54
C ILE A 136 8.63 15.61 -8.15
N LEU A 137 8.60 15.82 -9.48
CA LEU A 137 9.38 16.84 -10.22
C LEU A 137 8.42 17.78 -10.93
#